data_AF-A0A5E4NHL2-F1
#
_entry.id   AF-A0A5E4NHL2-F1
#
_cell.length_a   1.000
_cell.length_b   1.000
_cell.length_c   1.000
_cell.angle_alpha   90.00
_cell.angle_beta   90.00
_cell.angle_gamma   90.00
#
_symmetry.space_group_name_H-M   'P 1'
#
loop_
_entity.id
_entity.type
_entity.pdbx_description
1 polymer ?
#
loop_
_entity_poly.entity_id
_entity_poly.type
_entity_poly.pdbx_seq_one_letter_code
_entity_poly.pdbx_strand_id
1 'polypeptide(L)'
;MKYLERWEKNILIDVIRERRWKMVGHAMRHPEELHNIILEGMIEGKKTARRPRNSYIGQIKCDAKVKTFKELKEKASNRLEWRSGVVN
;
A
#
# COMPACT_ATOMS: atom_id res chain seq x y z
N MET A 1 -24.69 22.27 4.83
CA MET A 1 -24.38 21.42 3.65
C MET A 1 -22.89 21.12 3.46
N LYS A 2 -21.95 22.08 3.52
CA LYS A 2 -20.50 21.80 3.37
C LYS A 2 -19.90 20.74 4.30
N TYR A 3 -20.45 20.55 5.49
CA TYR A 3 -19.96 19.56 6.45
C TYR A 3 -20.32 18.13 6.06
N LEU A 4 -21.54 17.89 5.56
CA LEU A 4 -22.00 16.56 5.13
C LEU A 4 -21.15 16.03 3.96
N GLU A 5 -20.89 16.86 2.95
CA GLU A 5 -20.02 16.50 1.82
C GLU A 5 -18.57 16.21 2.24
N ARG A 6 -18.08 16.88 3.29
CA ARG A 6 -16.73 16.65 3.82
C ARG A 6 -16.64 15.32 4.58
N TRP A 7 -17.69 14.99 5.34
CA TRP A 7 -17.81 13.71 6.04
C TRP A 7 -17.84 12.52 5.07
N GLU A 8 -18.66 12.58 4.03
CA GLU A 8 -18.76 11.54 3.01
C GLU A 8 -17.43 11.30 2.28
N LYS A 9 -16.71 12.38 1.94
CA LYS A 9 -15.37 12.29 1.33
C LYS A 9 -14.36 11.62 2.25
N ASN A 10 -14.39 11.91 3.55
CA ASN A 10 -13.49 11.28 4.51
C ASN A 10 -13.77 9.77 4.64
N ILE A 11 -15.05 9.38 4.75
CA ILE A 11 -15.45 7.96 4.81
C ILE A 11 -14.95 7.19 3.58
N LEU A 12 -15.10 7.76 2.38
CA LEU A 12 -14.63 7.12 1.16
C LEU A 12 -13.09 6.95 1.15
N ILE A 13 -12.36 7.97 1.60
CA ILE A 13 -10.89 7.91 1.70
C ILE A 13 -10.47 6.81 2.67
N ASP A 14 -11.14 6.68 3.81
CA ASP A 14 -10.81 5.69 4.84
C ASP A 14 -11.08 4.26 4.33
N VAL A 15 -12.19 4.04 3.64
CA VAL A 15 -12.51 2.77 2.98
C VAL A 15 -11.47 2.42 1.91
N ILE A 16 -11.03 3.40 1.11
CA ILE A 16 -9.99 3.18 0.09
C ILE A 16 -8.66 2.81 0.76
N ARG A 17 -8.27 3.51 1.83
CA ARG A 17 -7.05 3.22 2.59
C ARG A 17 -7.08 1.82 3.19
N GLU A 18 -8.20 1.43 3.80
CA GLU A 18 -8.39 0.10 4.38
C GLU A 18 -8.25 -1.00 3.31
N ARG A 19 -8.95 -0.85 2.17
CA ARG A 19 -8.89 -1.81 1.06
C ARG A 19 -7.48 -1.92 0.49
N ARG A 20 -6.82 -0.78 0.29
CA ARG A 20 -5.42 -0.73 -0.17
C ARG A 20 -4.51 -1.46 0.80
N TRP A 21 -4.65 -1.21 2.10
CA TRP A 21 -3.83 -1.82 3.13
C TRP A 21 -3.99 -3.35 3.19
N LYS A 22 -5.23 -3.84 3.10
CA LYS A 22 -5.52 -5.28 3.00
C LYS A 22 -4.88 -5.90 1.75
N MET A 23 -5.03 -5.26 0.60
CA MET A 23 -4.49 -5.73 -0.67
C MET A 23 -2.96 -5.76 -0.65
N VAL A 24 -2.30 -4.70 -0.18
CA VAL A 24 -0.83 -4.64 -0.06
C VAL A 24 -0.30 -5.69 0.90
N GLY A 25 -0.94 -5.88 2.06
CA GLY A 25 -0.50 -6.88 3.03
C GLY A 25 -0.68 -8.30 2.53
N HIS A 26 -1.78 -8.59 1.82
CA HIS A 26 -1.93 -9.85 1.10
C HIS A 26 -0.83 -9.97 0.06
N ALA A 27 -0.60 -8.89 -0.69
CA ALA A 27 0.38 -8.90 -1.74
C ALA A 27 1.75 -9.31 -1.22
N MET A 28 2.33 -8.54 -0.30
CA MET A 28 3.67 -8.78 0.25
C MET A 28 3.87 -10.17 0.86
N ARG A 29 2.81 -10.84 1.34
CA ARG A 29 2.90 -12.17 1.94
C ARG A 29 2.89 -13.32 0.93
N HIS A 30 2.48 -13.06 -0.31
CA HIS A 30 2.36 -14.04 -1.39
C HIS A 30 3.28 -13.64 -2.57
N PRO A 31 4.62 -13.80 -2.44
CA PRO A 31 5.62 -13.47 -3.47
C PRO A 31 5.36 -14.09 -4.84
N GLU A 32 4.69 -15.23 -4.88
CA GLU A 32 4.31 -15.98 -6.07
C GLU A 32 3.20 -15.34 -6.92
N GLU A 33 2.44 -14.39 -6.35
CA GLU A 33 1.24 -13.85 -6.98
C GLU A 33 1.52 -12.59 -7.83
N LEU A 34 0.70 -12.38 -8.86
CA LEU A 34 0.84 -11.31 -9.85
C LEU A 34 0.93 -9.92 -9.23
N HIS A 35 0.22 -9.66 -8.12
CA HIS A 35 0.30 -8.37 -7.44
C HIS A 35 1.69 -8.05 -6.92
N ASN A 36 2.49 -9.04 -6.51
CA ASN A 36 3.84 -8.79 -6.03
C ASN A 36 4.75 -8.49 -7.19
N ILE A 37 4.56 -9.18 -8.31
CA ILE A 37 5.23 -8.85 -9.58
C ILE A 37 4.87 -7.42 -10.01
N ILE A 38 3.64 -6.97 -9.81
CA ILE A 38 3.23 -5.59 -10.11
C ILE A 38 3.85 -4.58 -9.13
N LEU A 39 3.91 -4.91 -7.83
CA LEU A 39 4.44 -4.04 -6.78
C LEU A 39 5.97 -3.91 -6.83
N GLU A 40 6.66 -5.04 -7.02
CA GLU A 40 8.12 -5.12 -7.21
C GLU A 40 8.51 -4.65 -8.62
N GLY A 41 7.61 -4.87 -9.59
CA GLY A 41 7.87 -4.75 -11.02
C GLY A 41 8.72 -5.90 -11.56
N MET A 42 8.87 -5.97 -12.88
CA MET A 42 10.05 -6.66 -13.44
C MET A 42 11.29 -5.96 -12.87
N ILE A 43 12.00 -6.65 -11.98
CA ILE A 43 13.31 -6.20 -11.45
C ILE A 43 14.34 -6.19 -12.59
N GLU A 44 14.16 -7.08 -13.57
CA GLU A 44 14.97 -7.18 -14.78
C GLU A 44 14.25 -6.58 -16.00
N GLY A 45 14.83 -5.54 -16.58
CA GLY A 45 14.32 -4.90 -17.80
C GLY A 45 14.37 -3.37 -17.76
N LYS A 46 14.42 -2.75 -18.95
CA LYS A 46 14.48 -1.29 -19.11
C LYS A 46 13.23 -0.64 -18.51
N LYS A 47 13.42 0.21 -17.50
CA LYS A 47 12.36 1.02 -16.88
C LYS A 47 11.61 1.82 -17.95
N THR A 48 10.35 1.47 -18.23
CA THR A 48 9.48 2.29 -19.08
C THR A 48 9.16 3.58 -18.34
N ALA A 49 9.42 4.73 -18.98
CA ALA A 49 9.42 6.07 -18.39
C ALA A 49 8.04 6.63 -18.00
N ARG A 50 7.03 5.80 -17.75
CA ARG A 50 5.65 6.24 -17.52
C ARG A 50 5.21 5.87 -16.10
N ARG A 51 4.85 6.90 -15.33
CA ARG A 51 4.54 6.94 -13.88
C ARG A 51 5.66 6.48 -12.94
N PRO A 52 6.15 7.36 -12.04
CA PRO A 52 7.03 6.96 -10.96
C PRO A 52 6.36 5.91 -10.07
N ARG A 53 6.85 4.66 -10.08
CA ARG A 53 6.45 3.61 -9.10
C ARG A 53 6.64 4.08 -7.66
N ASN A 54 7.56 5.02 -7.47
CA ASN A 54 7.81 5.72 -6.21
C ASN A 54 6.56 6.38 -5.62
N SER A 55 5.52 6.72 -6.40
CA SER A 55 4.33 7.34 -5.82
C SER A 55 3.46 6.33 -5.06
N TYR A 56 3.19 5.16 -5.63
CA TYR A 56 2.32 4.17 -4.97
C TYR A 56 3.03 3.44 -3.83
N ILE A 57 4.24 2.90 -4.08
CA ILE A 57 5.05 2.31 -3.01
C ILE A 57 5.48 3.38 -2.01
N GLY A 58 5.75 4.61 -2.44
CA GLY A 58 6.04 5.72 -1.52
C GLY A 58 4.86 6.05 -0.61
N GLN A 59 3.64 6.12 -1.14
CA GLN A 59 2.43 6.30 -0.32
C GLN A 59 2.28 5.18 0.70
N ILE A 60 2.44 3.92 0.29
CA ILE A 60 2.37 2.77 1.20
C ILE A 60 3.45 2.84 2.28
N LYS A 61 4.68 3.21 1.91
CA LYS A 61 5.77 3.39 2.88
C LYS A 61 5.47 4.51 3.88
N CYS A 62 4.89 5.63 3.42
CA CYS A 62 4.42 6.69 4.30
C CYS A 62 3.31 6.21 5.24
N ASP A 63 2.29 5.53 4.71
CA ASP A 63 1.19 4.94 5.49
C ASP A 63 1.73 3.96 6.55
N ALA A 64 2.69 3.11 6.15
CA ALA A 64 3.33 2.12 7.02
C ALA A 64 4.38 2.70 7.97
N LYS A 65 4.75 3.97 7.81
CA LYS A 65 5.83 4.66 8.54
C LYS A 65 7.18 3.93 8.44
N VAL A 66 7.52 3.45 7.25
CA VAL A 66 8.79 2.78 6.94
C VAL A 66 9.54 3.50 5.84
N LYS A 67 10.87 3.39 5.80
CA LYS A 67 11.72 4.09 4.84
C LYS A 67 12.03 3.21 3.63
N THR A 68 12.23 1.92 3.87
CA THR A 68 12.66 0.97 2.85
C THR A 68 11.56 -0.02 2.47
N PHE A 69 11.69 -0.61 1.29
CA PHE A 69 10.78 -1.67 0.84
C PHE A 69 10.99 -2.99 1.62
N LYS A 70 12.22 -3.23 2.11
CA LYS A 70 12.54 -4.37 2.96
C LYS A 70 11.78 -4.30 4.29
N GLU A 71 11.84 -3.15 4.98
CA GLU A 71 11.07 -2.89 6.20
C GLU A 71 9.57 -3.07 5.97
N LEU A 72 9.07 -2.64 4.80
CA LEU A 72 7.67 -2.82 4.43
C LEU A 72 7.28 -4.31 4.35
N LYS A 73 8.12 -5.15 3.73
CA LYS A 73 7.91 -6.60 3.66
C LYS A 73 7.95 -7.24 5.03
N GLU A 74 8.95 -6.92 5.85
CA GLU A 74 9.09 -7.44 7.21
C GLU A 74 7.84 -7.12 8.05
N LYS A 75 7.36 -5.89 7.97
CA LYS A 75 6.14 -5.45 8.65
C LYS A 75 4.89 -6.15 8.13
N ALA A 76 4.78 -6.36 6.83
CA ALA A 76 3.63 -7.05 6.23
C ALA A 76 3.60 -8.56 6.55
N SER A 77 4.77 -9.18 6.74
CA SER A 77 4.89 -10.58 7.18
C SER A 77 4.34 -10.77 8.60
N ASN A 78 4.48 -9.77 9.48
CA ASN A 78 3.81 -9.78 10.78
C ASN A 78 2.32 -9.44 10.62
N ARG A 79 1.48 -10.46 10.42
CA ARG A 79 0.04 -10.29 10.16
C ARG A 79 -0.71 -9.50 11.23
N LEU A 80 -0.35 -9.68 12.51
CA LEU A 80 -1.01 -8.99 13.63
C LEU A 80 -0.64 -7.51 13.61
N GLU A 81 0.65 -7.21 13.51
CA GLU A 81 1.14 -5.83 13.42
C GLU A 81 0.61 -5.11 12.17
N TRP A 82 0.55 -5.81 11.03
CA TRP A 82 -0.01 -5.26 9.80
C TRP A 82 -1.49 -4.91 9.97
N ARG A 83 -2.31 -5.80 10.54
CA ARG A 83 -3.74 -5.53 10.74
C ARG A 83 -3.99 -4.39 11.73
N SER A 84 -3.19 -4.29 12.78
CA SER A 84 -3.25 -3.21 13.76
C SER A 84 -2.79 -1.86 13.21
N GLY A 85 -2.06 -1.85 12.09
CA GLY A 85 -1.64 -0.63 11.39
C GLY A 85 -2.75 0.03 10.55
N VAL A 86 -3.89 -0.63 10.34
CA VAL A 86 -5.09 0.01 9.79
C VAL A 86 -5.68 0.90 10.88
N VAL A 87 -5.34 2.18 10.90
CA VAL A 87 -5.98 3.09 11.85
C VAL A 87 -6.28 4.44 11.19
N ASN A 88 -7.60 4.71 11.12
CA ASN A 88 -8.33 5.97 10.91
C ASN A 88 -7.68 7.01 9.98
#